data_AF-A0A376G4C1-F1
#
_entry.id   AF-A0A376G4C1-F1
#
_cell.length_a   1.000
_cell.length_b   1.000
_cell.length_c   1.000
_cell.angle_alpha   90.00
_cell.angle_beta   90.00
_cell.angle_gamma   90.00
#
_symmetry.space_group_name_H-M   'P 1'
#
loop_
_entity.id
_entity.type
_entity.pdbx_description
1 polymer ?
#
loop_
_entity_poly.entity_id
_entity_poly.type
_entity_poly.pdbx_seq_one_letter_code
_entity_poly.pdbx_strand_id
1 'polypeptide(L)'
;MSTKKYLFEKVFEKAKNECGTSNKNGMSVHLKKVISDDYNYLITSKSFSRHFDDFVKENNLKKEISPNLLNILAHYIGYESFGDFNQKNQLIKSEENEVDVEEIVSVEAIIDDNIPEEESIINLTSKKNSFFEKIKLQRNKIIAGSGISTILASGGLFLNSIKIRLV
;
A
#
# COMPACT_ATOMS: atom_id res chain seq x y z
N MET A 1 -15.11 -0.59 11.55
CA MET A 1 -14.14 0.46 11.13
C MET A 1 -14.57 1.04 9.78
N SER A 2 -14.59 2.37 9.63
CA SER A 2 -14.93 3.04 8.35
C SER A 2 -13.88 2.75 7.27
N THR A 3 -14.33 2.51 6.03
CA THR A 3 -13.45 2.29 4.86
C THR A 3 -12.49 3.47 4.64
N LYS A 4 -12.97 4.71 4.84
CA LYS A 4 -12.11 5.91 4.70
C LYS A 4 -10.97 5.89 5.72
N LYS A 5 -11.28 5.53 6.97
CA LYS A 5 -10.27 5.41 8.02
C LYS A 5 -9.19 4.40 7.62
N TYR A 6 -9.64 3.22 7.18
CA TYR A 6 -8.73 2.14 6.79
C TYR A 6 -7.85 2.53 5.60
N LEU A 7 -8.40 3.26 4.62
CA LEU A 7 -7.60 3.82 3.51
C LEU A 7 -6.48 4.72 4.03
N PHE A 8 -6.80 5.69 4.90
CA PHE A 8 -5.80 6.61 5.43
C PHE A 8 -4.71 5.90 6.24
N GLU A 9 -5.07 4.91 7.06
CA GLU A 9 -4.08 4.10 7.77
C GLU A 9 -3.11 3.41 6.81
N LYS A 10 -3.61 2.80 5.73
CA LYS A 10 -2.77 2.16 4.71
C LYS A 10 -1.90 3.13 3.93
N VAL A 11 -2.43 4.30 3.61
CA VAL A 11 -1.66 5.38 2.98
C VAL A 11 -0.49 5.81 3.86
N PHE A 12 -0.75 6.07 5.15
CA PHE A 12 0.30 6.49 6.08
C PHE A 12 1.28 5.36 6.41
N GLU A 13 0.83 4.11 6.44
CA GLU A 13 1.71 2.94 6.56
C GLU A 13 2.67 2.83 5.37
N LYS A 14 2.15 2.97 4.13
CA LYS A 14 3.00 2.99 2.92
C LYS A 14 3.97 4.16 2.94
N ALA A 15 3.49 5.36 3.26
CA ALA A 15 4.34 6.55 3.37
C ALA A 15 5.47 6.36 4.38
N LYS A 16 5.17 5.85 5.59
CA LYS A 16 6.17 5.52 6.61
C LYS A 16 7.27 4.61 6.08
N ASN A 17 6.91 3.60 5.30
CA ASN A 17 7.86 2.66 4.71
C ASN A 17 8.72 3.30 3.61
N GLU A 18 8.16 4.21 2.81
CA GLU A 18 8.87 4.90 1.72
C GLU A 18 9.81 6.00 2.22
N CYS A 19 9.38 6.81 3.19
CA CYS A 19 10.20 7.92 3.72
C CYS A 19 11.08 7.54 4.92
N GLY A 20 10.91 6.33 5.48
CA GLY A 20 11.69 5.83 6.61
C GLY A 20 11.42 6.55 7.94
N THR A 21 10.40 7.39 8.03
CA THR A 21 10.04 8.11 9.26
C THR A 21 8.63 7.81 9.73
N SER A 22 8.48 7.63 11.05
CA SER A 22 7.20 7.50 11.74
C SER A 22 6.59 8.84 12.16
N ASN A 23 7.29 9.96 11.95
CA ASN A 23 6.81 11.28 12.32
C ASN A 23 5.68 11.72 11.38
N LYS A 24 4.54 12.12 11.96
CA LYS A 24 3.39 12.70 11.23
C LYS A 24 3.81 13.75 10.21
N ASN A 25 4.68 14.67 10.59
CA ASN A 25 5.10 15.77 9.71
C ASN A 25 5.93 15.25 8.54
N GLY A 26 6.83 14.29 8.78
CA GLY A 26 7.64 13.68 7.74
C GLY A 26 6.79 12.93 6.71
N MET A 27 5.88 12.07 7.17
CA MET A 27 4.95 11.36 6.29
C MET A 27 4.05 12.33 5.51
N SER A 28 3.60 13.42 6.13
CA SER A 28 2.72 14.41 5.48
C SER A 28 3.45 15.23 4.41
N VAL A 29 4.74 15.52 4.61
CA VAL A 29 5.59 16.17 3.59
C VAL A 29 5.87 15.21 2.44
N HIS A 30 6.17 13.94 2.73
CA HIS A 30 6.35 12.90 1.72
C HIS A 30 5.10 12.74 0.85
N LEU A 31 3.94 12.55 1.48
CA LEU A 31 2.66 12.41 0.77
C LEU A 31 2.33 13.64 -0.06
N LYS A 32 2.54 14.87 0.46
CA LYS A 32 2.40 16.09 -0.34
C LYS A 32 3.21 15.98 -1.63
N LYS A 33 4.49 15.62 -1.52
CA LYS A 33 5.42 15.57 -2.65
C LYS A 33 4.94 14.54 -3.66
N VAL A 34 4.76 13.29 -3.25
CA VAL A 34 4.33 12.19 -4.15
C VAL A 34 3.00 12.50 -4.83
N ILE A 35 2.01 12.99 -4.09
CA ILE A 35 0.69 13.28 -4.66
C ILE A 35 0.72 14.48 -5.62
N SER A 36 1.58 15.47 -5.36
CA SER A 36 1.75 16.59 -6.28
C SER A 36 2.51 16.16 -7.55
N ASP A 37 3.60 15.41 -7.39
CA ASP A 37 4.52 15.06 -8.47
C ASP A 37 3.93 13.97 -9.39
N ASP A 38 3.36 12.91 -8.82
CA ASP A 38 2.92 11.74 -9.59
C ASP A 38 1.46 11.83 -10.06
N TYR A 39 0.62 12.57 -9.33
CA TYR A 39 -0.83 12.64 -9.57
C TYR A 39 -1.31 14.05 -9.95
N ASN A 40 -0.40 15.03 -10.00
CA ASN A 40 -0.73 16.43 -10.29
C ASN A 40 -1.87 16.99 -9.42
N TYR A 41 -1.94 16.55 -8.16
CA TYR A 41 -2.99 16.95 -7.23
C TYR A 41 -2.43 17.83 -6.11
N LEU A 42 -2.89 19.09 -6.08
CA LEU A 42 -2.41 20.08 -5.14
C LEU A 42 -3.07 19.90 -3.77
N ILE A 43 -2.28 19.45 -2.81
CA ILE A 43 -2.67 19.31 -1.41
C ILE A 43 -1.52 19.71 -0.50
N THR A 44 -1.83 20.38 0.61
CA THR A 44 -0.79 20.81 1.56
C THR A 44 -0.39 19.68 2.51
N SER A 45 0.86 19.70 2.98
CA SER A 45 1.29 18.81 4.06
C SER A 45 0.45 19.02 5.33
N LYS A 46 0.01 20.27 5.60
CA LYS A 46 -0.92 20.57 6.71
C LYS A 46 -2.25 19.84 6.56
N SER A 47 -2.78 19.71 5.35
CA SER A 47 -4.00 18.93 5.08
C SER A 47 -3.78 17.46 5.41
N PHE A 48 -2.66 16.87 4.97
CA PHE A 48 -2.30 15.49 5.35
C PHE A 48 -2.13 15.32 6.86
N SER A 49 -1.46 16.23 7.55
CA SER A 49 -1.33 16.16 9.00
C SER A 49 -2.69 16.17 9.69
N ARG A 50 -3.64 16.99 9.22
CA ARG A 50 -5.02 17.00 9.74
C ARG A 50 -5.71 15.67 9.48
N HIS A 51 -5.59 15.11 8.27
CA HIS A 51 -6.16 13.79 7.97
C HIS A 51 -5.56 12.68 8.82
N PHE A 52 -4.28 12.77 9.16
CA PHE A 52 -3.65 11.84 10.10
C PHE A 52 -4.31 11.94 11.48
N ASP A 53 -4.45 13.15 12.02
CA ASP A 53 -5.08 13.33 13.34
C ASP A 53 -6.55 12.86 13.30
N ASP A 54 -7.32 13.23 12.27
CA ASP A 54 -8.72 12.86 12.13
C ASP A 54 -8.93 11.34 11.97
N PHE A 55 -8.22 10.69 11.05
CA PHE A 55 -8.51 9.29 10.72
C PHE A 55 -7.64 8.30 11.47
N VAL A 56 -6.37 8.63 11.75
CA VAL A 56 -5.44 7.68 12.37
C VAL A 56 -5.50 7.78 13.90
N LYS A 57 -5.64 8.99 14.46
CA LYS A 57 -5.67 9.19 15.93
C LYS A 57 -7.08 9.26 16.52
N GLU A 58 -7.90 10.19 16.04
CA GLU A 58 -9.12 10.64 16.75
C GLU A 58 -10.40 9.94 16.27
N ASN A 59 -10.32 9.04 15.29
CA ASN A 59 -11.46 8.32 14.71
C ASN A 59 -12.59 9.27 14.25
N ASN A 60 -12.27 10.42 13.67
CA ASN A 60 -13.23 11.38 13.13
C ASN A 60 -13.79 10.90 11.77
N LEU A 61 -14.78 10.00 11.84
CA LEU A 61 -15.37 9.37 10.65
C LEU A 61 -16.32 10.26 9.85
N LYS A 62 -16.70 11.42 10.40
CA LYS A 62 -17.69 12.34 9.78
C LYS A 62 -17.05 13.32 8.81
N LYS A 63 -15.73 13.46 8.80
CA LYS A 63 -15.04 14.38 7.92
C LYS A 63 -15.25 14.00 6.46
N GLU A 64 -15.76 14.96 5.69
CA GLU A 64 -15.89 14.81 4.25
C GLU A 64 -14.53 14.95 3.57
N ILE A 65 -14.30 14.08 2.58
CA ILE A 65 -13.07 14.01 1.80
C ILE A 65 -13.51 13.96 0.35
N SER A 66 -12.85 14.77 -0.48
CA SER A 66 -13.07 14.78 -1.93
C SER A 66 -12.98 13.36 -2.50
N PRO A 67 -13.97 12.91 -3.29
CA PRO A 67 -13.90 11.61 -3.98
C PRO A 67 -12.64 11.47 -4.85
N ASN A 68 -12.19 12.56 -5.46
CA ASN A 68 -10.96 12.56 -6.26
C ASN A 68 -9.73 12.22 -5.40
N LEU A 69 -9.61 12.86 -4.22
CA LEU A 69 -8.54 12.54 -3.28
C LEU A 69 -8.61 11.07 -2.82
N LEU A 70 -9.80 10.53 -2.55
CA LEU A 70 -9.93 9.11 -2.17
C LEU A 70 -9.44 8.17 -3.27
N ASN A 71 -9.76 8.45 -4.53
CA ASN A 71 -9.27 7.66 -5.67
C ASN A 71 -7.76 7.74 -5.80
N ILE A 72 -7.18 8.94 -5.74
CA ILE A 72 -5.73 9.16 -5.81
C ILE A 72 -5.02 8.39 -4.68
N LEU A 73 -5.56 8.44 -3.46
CA LEU A 73 -4.99 7.72 -2.33
C LEU A 73 -5.07 6.21 -2.51
N ALA A 74 -6.17 5.69 -3.06
CA ALA A 74 -6.32 4.28 -3.39
C ALA A 74 -5.31 3.85 -4.47
N HIS A 75 -5.11 4.65 -5.51
CA HIS A 75 -4.06 4.43 -6.51
C HIS A 75 -2.66 4.41 -5.90
N TYR A 76 -2.37 5.35 -5.02
CA TYR A 76 -1.09 5.42 -4.33
C TYR A 76 -0.78 4.13 -3.56
N ILE A 77 -1.78 3.46 -2.97
CA ILE A 77 -1.61 2.17 -2.30
C ILE A 77 -1.82 0.94 -3.20
N GLY A 78 -1.92 1.13 -4.52
CA GLY A 78 -1.93 0.06 -5.52
C GLY A 78 -3.30 -0.47 -5.96
N TYR A 79 -4.38 0.27 -5.68
CA TYR A 79 -5.74 -0.08 -6.10
C TYR A 79 -6.15 0.71 -7.35
N GLU A 80 -7.16 0.24 -8.07
CA GLU A 80 -7.66 0.94 -9.27
C GLU A 80 -8.53 2.15 -8.91
N SER A 81 -9.20 2.14 -7.77
CA SER A 81 -10.01 3.26 -7.32
C SER A 81 -10.36 3.08 -5.85
N PHE A 82 -11.00 4.09 -5.25
CA PHE A 82 -11.59 3.92 -3.94
C PHE A 82 -12.72 2.88 -3.93
N GLY A 83 -13.44 2.73 -5.05
CA GLY A 83 -14.45 1.68 -5.23
C GLY A 83 -13.84 0.28 -5.19
N ASP A 84 -12.77 0.06 -5.95
CA ASP A 84 -12.00 -1.19 -5.96
C ASP A 84 -11.44 -1.52 -4.57
N PHE A 85 -10.87 -0.52 -3.90
CA PHE A 85 -10.43 -0.65 -2.51
C PHE A 85 -11.58 -1.07 -1.58
N ASN A 86 -12.73 -0.42 -1.67
CA ASN A 86 -13.87 -0.73 -0.82
C ASN A 86 -14.41 -2.14 -1.08
N GLN A 87 -14.52 -2.56 -2.35
CA GLN A 87 -15.01 -3.88 -2.72
C GLN A 87 -14.08 -4.99 -2.19
N LYS A 88 -12.78 -4.90 -2.49
CA LYS A 88 -11.79 -5.90 -2.06
C LYS A 88 -11.71 -6.02 -0.53
N ASN A 89 -11.87 -4.92 0.19
CA ASN A 89 -11.84 -4.91 1.65
C ASN A 89 -13.17 -5.27 2.33
N GLN A 90 -14.27 -5.35 1.58
CA GLN A 90 -15.53 -5.92 2.06
C GLN A 90 -15.54 -7.44 1.94
N LEU A 91 -15.00 -7.98 0.84
CA LEU A 91 -14.87 -9.44 0.63
C LEU A 91 -14.05 -10.11 1.72
N ILE A 92 -12.94 -9.48 2.13
CA ILE A 92 -12.10 -9.98 3.23
C ILE A 92 -12.88 -10.06 4.56
N LYS A 93 -13.84 -9.15 4.79
CA LYS A 93 -14.66 -9.16 6.01
C LYS A 93 -15.79 -10.17 5.96
N SER A 94 -16.33 -10.50 4.79
CA SER A 94 -17.35 -11.56 4.68
C SER A 94 -16.75 -12.95 4.85
N GLU A 95 -15.51 -13.17 4.40
CA GLU A 95 -14.79 -14.44 4.59
C GLU A 95 -14.38 -14.69 6.05
N GLU A 96 -14.21 -13.65 6.86
CA GLU A 96 -13.91 -13.77 8.31
C GLU A 96 -15.17 -14.05 9.17
N ASN A 97 -16.39 -13.95 8.61
CA ASN A 97 -17.65 -14.18 9.34
C ASN A 97 -18.33 -15.52 9.03
N GLU A 98 -17.77 -16.38 8.18
CA GLU A 98 -18.25 -17.74 7.93
C GLU A 98 -17.26 -18.79 8.49
N VAL A 99 -17.23 -18.93 9.82
CA VAL A 99 -16.97 -20.23 10.46
C VAL A 99 -17.91 -20.34 11.65
N ASP A 100 -19.16 -20.70 11.36
CA ASP A 100 -20.06 -21.28 12.35
C ASP A 100 -20.58 -22.57 11.73
N VAL A 101 -19.90 -23.67 12.03
CA VAL A 101 -20.49 -25.02 11.92
C VAL A 101 -20.17 -25.72 13.24
N GLU A 102 -21.18 -25.73 14.09
CA GLU A 102 -21.33 -26.66 15.21
C GLU A 102 -21.28 -28.10 14.67
N GLU A 103 -20.29 -28.89 15.08
CA GLU A 103 -20.44 -30.34 15.14
C GLU A 103 -19.81 -30.87 16.44
N ILE A 104 -20.70 -31.00 17.42
CA ILE A 104 -20.60 -31.75 18.66
C ILE A 104 -20.21 -33.23 18.43
N VAL A 105 -19.18 -33.73 19.11
CA VAL A 105 -19.20 -35.06 19.74
C VAL A 105 -18.22 -35.11 20.92
N SER A 106 -18.76 -35.54 22.06
CA SER A 106 -18.19 -35.65 23.41
C SER A 106 -17.08 -36.70 23.55
N VAL A 107 -16.16 -36.54 24.53
CA VAL A 107 -15.78 -37.52 25.58
C VAL A 107 -14.84 -36.84 26.61
N GLU A 108 -14.99 -37.25 27.88
CA GLU A 108 -14.64 -36.58 29.14
C GLU A 108 -13.17 -36.63 29.61
N ALA A 109 -12.81 -35.55 30.34
CA ALA A 109 -11.90 -35.32 31.47
C ALA A 109 -10.82 -36.34 31.90
N ILE A 110 -9.59 -35.84 32.13
CA ILE A 110 -8.79 -36.11 33.35
C ILE A 110 -8.00 -34.85 33.76
N ILE A 111 -8.10 -34.49 35.04
CA ILE A 111 -7.42 -33.41 35.78
C ILE A 111 -6.01 -33.89 36.17
N ASP A 112 -4.99 -33.03 36.07
CA ASP A 112 -3.85 -33.10 36.99
C ASP A 112 -3.32 -31.69 37.29
N ASP A 113 -3.18 -31.42 38.58
CA ASP A 113 -2.78 -30.15 39.19
C ASP A 113 -1.25 -30.06 39.28
N ASN A 114 -0.65 -28.95 38.84
CA ASN A 114 0.59 -28.39 39.43
C ASN A 114 0.95 -27.02 38.80
N ILE A 115 0.81 -25.96 39.60
CA ILE A 115 1.32 -24.57 39.45
C ILE A 115 2.71 -24.58 40.15
N PRO A 116 3.80 -23.88 39.74
CA PRO A 116 3.75 -22.42 39.54
C PRO A 116 4.79 -21.75 38.60
N GLU A 117 4.47 -20.48 38.27
CA GLU A 117 5.24 -19.32 37.77
C GLU A 117 6.41 -19.54 36.78
N GLU A 118 6.37 -18.84 35.64
CA GLU A 118 7.46 -17.98 35.11
C GLU A 118 6.96 -17.22 33.87
N GLU A 119 7.37 -15.95 33.76
CA GLU A 119 6.91 -14.97 32.79
C GLU A 119 7.25 -15.40 31.35
N SER A 120 6.25 -15.89 30.60
CA SER A 120 6.43 -16.11 29.16
C SER A 120 6.40 -14.78 28.42
N ILE A 121 7.59 -14.28 28.09
CA ILE A 121 7.78 -13.23 27.09
C ILE A 121 7.09 -13.71 25.82
N ILE A 122 5.94 -13.10 25.52
CA ILE A 122 5.18 -13.33 24.31
C ILE A 122 6.07 -12.86 23.16
N ASN A 123 6.85 -13.76 22.58
CA ASN A 123 7.40 -13.57 21.25
C ASN A 123 6.21 -13.57 20.29
N LEU A 124 5.55 -12.42 20.20
CA LEU A 124 4.64 -12.11 19.13
C LEU A 124 5.52 -11.99 17.88
N THR A 125 5.89 -13.14 17.31
CA THR A 125 6.40 -13.23 15.95
C THR A 125 5.37 -12.56 15.09
N SER A 126 5.67 -11.30 14.75
CA SER A 126 4.88 -10.46 13.88
C SER A 126 4.62 -11.27 12.63
N LYS A 127 3.39 -11.79 12.52
CA LYS A 127 2.84 -12.33 11.29
C LYS A 127 2.63 -11.14 10.35
N LYS A 128 3.74 -10.54 9.90
CA LYS A 128 3.78 -9.59 8.79
C LYS A 128 3.63 -10.42 7.53
N ASN A 129 2.36 -10.70 7.27
CA ASN A 129 1.82 -11.50 6.21
C ASN A 129 2.47 -11.19 4.84
N SER A 130 2.81 -12.27 4.15
CA SER A 130 2.73 -12.63 2.72
C SER A 130 2.18 -11.65 1.66
N PHE A 131 1.57 -10.51 2.02
CA PHE A 131 0.98 -9.56 1.09
C PHE A 131 2.03 -8.72 0.34
N PHE A 132 3.07 -8.25 1.03
CA PHE A 132 4.10 -7.39 0.43
C PHE A 132 5.11 -8.16 -0.44
N GLU A 133 5.33 -9.46 -0.18
CA GLU A 133 6.17 -10.32 -1.03
C GLU A 133 5.54 -10.52 -2.42
N LYS A 134 4.22 -10.62 -2.50
CA LYS A 134 3.49 -10.82 -3.77
C LYS A 134 3.64 -9.62 -4.72
N ILE A 135 3.86 -8.41 -4.20
CA ILE A 135 4.02 -7.18 -5.00
C ILE A 135 5.45 -7.06 -5.56
N LYS A 136 6.48 -7.55 -4.85
CA LYS A 136 7.86 -7.56 -5.36
C LYS A 136 8.04 -8.53 -6.52
N LEU A 137 7.32 -9.66 -6.54
CA LEU A 137 7.46 -10.67 -7.58
C LEU A 137 6.84 -10.26 -8.94
N GLN A 138 5.86 -9.36 -8.98
CA GLN A 138 5.20 -8.97 -10.23
C GLN A 138 5.98 -7.96 -11.10
N ARG A 139 7.12 -7.44 -10.61
CA ARG A 139 8.01 -6.56 -11.41
C ARG A 139 9.15 -7.30 -12.12
N ASN A 140 9.24 -8.62 -11.97
CA ASN A 140 10.26 -9.44 -12.66
C ASN A 140 9.62 -10.30 -13.74
N LYS A 141 9.17 -9.67 -14.83
CA LYS A 141 8.84 -10.37 -16.06
C LYS A 141 9.19 -9.57 -17.31
N ILE A 142 10.39 -9.00 -17.37
CA ILE A 142 11.04 -8.64 -18.64
C ILE A 142 12.56 -8.93 -18.54
N ILE A 143 13.02 -9.81 -19.43
CA ILE A 143 14.40 -10.10 -19.90
C ILE A 143 15.32 -10.95 -18.99
N ALA A 144 15.09 -12.26 -19.04
CA ALA A 144 16.22 -13.20 -19.03
C ALA A 144 16.91 -13.12 -20.41
N GLY A 145 18.22 -12.88 -20.42
CA GLY A 145 19.10 -13.14 -21.57
C GLY A 145 19.34 -11.95 -22.52
N SER A 146 20.25 -11.06 -22.16
CA SER A 146 21.41 -10.62 -22.97
C SER A 146 22.04 -9.39 -22.31
N GLY A 147 23.35 -9.24 -22.47
CA GLY A 147 24.21 -8.46 -21.60
C GLY A 147 23.85 -6.98 -21.43
N ILE A 148 24.32 -6.43 -20.32
CA ILE A 148 24.66 -5.02 -20.22
C ILE A 148 25.59 -4.70 -21.40
N SER A 149 25.07 -4.06 -22.44
CA SER A 149 25.90 -3.45 -23.48
C SER A 149 25.66 -1.95 -23.43
N THR A 150 26.57 -1.29 -22.72
CA THR A 150 26.85 0.12 -22.88
C THR A 150 27.37 0.33 -24.30
N ILE A 151 26.62 1.02 -25.17
CA ILE A 151 27.19 1.64 -26.37
C ILE A 151 26.73 3.10 -26.43
N LEU A 152 27.63 3.97 -25.98
CA LEU A 152 27.76 5.34 -26.47
C LEU A 152 28.30 5.25 -27.90
N ALA A 153 27.50 5.63 -28.90
CA ALA A 153 28.00 5.99 -30.22
C ALA A 153 27.06 6.99 -30.89
N SER A 154 27.51 8.24 -30.90
CA SER A 154 27.19 9.29 -31.85
C SER A 154 27.04 8.79 -33.30
N GLY A 155 26.02 9.27 -34.02
CA GLY A 155 26.04 9.21 -35.49
C GLY A 155 24.69 9.32 -36.19
N GLY A 156 24.33 10.55 -36.58
CA GLY A 156 23.77 10.79 -37.91
C GLY A 156 22.27 10.57 -38.15
N LEU A 157 21.54 11.68 -38.06
CA LEU A 157 20.25 11.92 -38.72
C LEU A 157 20.24 11.43 -40.17
N PHE A 158 19.34 10.50 -40.49
CA PHE A 158 18.92 10.24 -41.86
C PHE A 158 17.97 11.36 -42.30
N LEU A 159 18.44 12.27 -43.15
CA LEU A 159 17.56 13.00 -44.05
C LEU A 159 18.10 12.94 -45.49
N ASN A 160 17.27 12.30 -46.28
CA ASN A 160 17.31 12.10 -47.71
C ASN A 160 17.11 13.46 -48.42
N SER A 161 17.95 13.81 -49.40
CA SER A 161 17.72 14.96 -50.29
C SER A 161 18.38 14.74 -51.65
N ILE A 162 17.57 14.21 -52.58
CA ILE A 162 17.38 14.68 -53.97
C ILE A 162 18.65 14.98 -54.78
N LYS A 163 18.93 14.08 -55.74
CA LYS A 163 19.78 14.30 -56.91
C LYS A 163 19.31 15.52 -57.70
N ILE A 164 20.18 16.51 -57.90
CA ILE A 164 20.12 17.41 -59.06
C ILE A 164 21.47 17.33 -59.77
N ARG A 165 21.36 17.03 -61.06
CA ARG A 165 22.42 16.67 -62.01
C ARG A 165 23.00 17.95 -62.62
N LEU A 166 24.33 18.07 -62.66
CA LEU A 166 25.07 19.07 -63.42
C LEU A 166 24.77 18.97 -64.93
N VAL A 167 24.59 20.13 -65.56
CA VAL A 167 25.29 20.55 -66.79
C VAL A 167 25.70 22.00 -66.60
#